data_AF-A0A1I4FV80-F1
#
_entry.id   AF-A0A1I4FV80-F1
#
_cell.length_a   1.000
_cell.length_b   1.000
_cell.length_c   1.000
_cell.angle_alpha   90.00
_cell.angle_beta   90.00
_cell.angle_gamma   90.00
#
_symmetry.space_group_name_H-M   'P 1'
#
loop_
_entity.id
_entity.type
_entity.pdbx_description
1 polymer ?
#
loop_
_entity_poly.entity_id
_entity_poly.type
_entity_poly.pdbx_seq_one_letter_code
_entity_poly.pdbx_strand_id
1 'polypeptide(L)'
;MENKEPDNPLDEVFVDETTIDEKRVASILNNYAQIGENSGRLIPNSEYDALTAKDKILVTLVAERAKLIREEVESASLGPSAISNASGVAEGTVKPTVRDLAEDGLIRDDEDGYSVEPSKLRLVENRLENDE
;
A
#
# COMPACT_ATOMS: atom_id res chain seq x y z
N MET A 1 33.13 -2.06 20.60
CA MET A 1 31.96 -2.52 19.83
C MET A 1 32.53 -3.42 18.75
N GLU A 2 32.28 -4.71 18.85
CA GLU A 2 32.82 -5.71 17.94
C GLU A 2 32.04 -5.63 16.64
N ASN A 3 32.65 -5.13 15.56
CA ASN A 3 32.12 -5.29 14.21
C ASN A 3 32.32 -6.75 13.84
N LYS A 4 31.26 -7.55 13.98
CA LYS A 4 31.21 -8.87 13.38
C LYS A 4 30.98 -8.66 11.89
N GLU A 5 32.02 -8.81 11.08
CA GLU A 5 31.82 -9.02 9.63
C GLU A 5 30.92 -10.25 9.47
N PRO A 6 29.90 -10.22 8.61
CA PRO A 6 29.09 -11.40 8.37
C PRO A 6 29.98 -12.49 7.76
N ASP A 7 29.97 -13.67 8.38
CA ASP A 7 30.77 -14.83 7.97
C ASP A 7 30.42 -15.33 6.54
N ASN A 8 29.31 -14.86 5.96
CA ASN A 8 28.88 -15.15 4.59
C ASN A 8 28.22 -13.90 3.97
N PRO A 9 28.69 -13.39 2.81
CA PRO A 9 28.09 -12.23 2.15
C PRO A 9 26.63 -12.46 1.73
N LEU A 10 26.16 -13.71 1.63
CA LEU A 10 24.75 -14.01 1.38
C LEU A 10 23.88 -13.71 2.60
N ASP A 11 24.40 -13.73 3.81
CA ASP A 11 23.62 -13.43 5.03
C ASP A 11 23.17 -11.96 5.05
N GLU A 12 23.86 -11.06 4.32
CA GLU A 12 23.41 -9.69 4.08
C GLU A 12 22.31 -9.58 3.00
N VAL A 13 22.18 -10.58 2.13
CA VAL A 13 21.21 -10.62 1.03
C VAL A 13 19.90 -11.27 1.45
N PHE A 14 19.95 -12.27 2.34
CA PHE A 14 18.76 -12.93 2.88
C PHE A 14 18.17 -12.12 4.04
N VAL A 15 17.14 -11.36 3.72
CA VAL A 15 16.41 -10.48 4.65
C VAL A 15 14.99 -10.99 4.86
N ASP A 16 14.40 -10.68 6.02
CA ASP A 16 12.98 -10.95 6.28
C ASP A 16 12.12 -9.98 5.44
N GLU A 17 11.49 -10.53 4.41
CA GLU A 17 10.60 -9.80 3.49
C GLU A 17 9.42 -9.16 4.22
N THR A 18 8.87 -9.82 5.25
CA THR A 18 7.72 -9.30 6.01
C THR A 18 8.09 -8.02 6.75
N THR A 19 9.26 -8.03 7.40
CA THR A 19 9.80 -6.86 8.10
C THR A 19 10.04 -5.69 7.13
N ILE A 20 10.45 -5.97 5.88
CA ILE A 20 10.65 -4.94 4.86
C ILE A 20 9.32 -4.35 4.39
N ASP A 21 8.33 -5.21 4.14
CA ASP A 21 6.97 -4.81 3.79
C ASP A 21 6.36 -3.92 4.87
N GLU A 22 6.43 -4.32 6.13
CA GLU A 22 5.93 -3.55 7.28
C GLU A 22 6.51 -2.14 7.32
N LYS A 23 7.84 -2.02 7.22
CA LYS A 23 8.52 -0.72 7.25
C LYS A 23 8.08 0.17 6.10
N ARG A 24 7.90 -0.39 4.91
CA ARG A 24 7.52 0.38 3.72
C ARG A 24 6.05 0.79 3.74
N VAL A 25 5.16 -0.12 4.12
CA VAL A 25 3.74 0.18 4.35
C VAL A 25 3.60 1.29 5.40
N ALA A 26 4.33 1.19 6.52
CA ALA A 26 4.31 2.21 7.56
C ALA A 26 4.87 3.55 7.07
N SER A 27 5.96 3.56 6.29
CA SER A 27 6.54 4.75 5.66
C SER A 27 5.51 5.50 4.82
N ILE A 28 4.86 4.79 3.89
CA ILE A 28 3.82 5.35 3.01
C ILE A 28 2.65 5.88 3.85
N LEU A 29 2.09 5.05 4.75
CA LEU A 29 0.90 5.45 5.50
C LEU A 29 1.18 6.64 6.42
N ASN A 30 2.30 6.69 7.12
CA ASN A 30 2.61 7.80 8.04
C ASN A 30 2.59 9.18 7.36
N ASN A 31 2.86 9.25 6.06
CA ASN A 31 2.79 10.49 5.29
C ASN A 31 1.35 10.91 4.93
N TYR A 32 0.43 9.96 4.76
CA TYR A 32 -0.89 10.22 4.15
C TYR A 32 -2.09 9.85 5.05
N ALA A 33 -2.02 8.77 5.81
CA ALA A 33 -3.17 8.28 6.55
C ALA A 33 -2.80 7.39 7.73
N GLN A 34 -3.68 7.34 8.72
CA GLN A 34 -3.62 6.38 9.81
C GLN A 34 -4.75 5.35 9.66
N ILE A 35 -4.63 4.21 10.34
CA ILE A 35 -5.70 3.21 10.42
C ILE A 35 -6.25 3.24 11.84
N GLY A 36 -7.56 3.48 11.97
CA GLY A 36 -8.20 3.52 13.28
C GLY A 36 -8.25 2.12 13.91
N GLU A 37 -7.46 1.90 14.95
CA GLU A 37 -7.23 0.60 15.61
C GLU A 37 -8.48 -0.24 15.87
N ASN A 38 -9.59 0.38 16.31
CA ASN A 38 -10.83 -0.34 16.61
C ASN A 38 -11.77 -0.51 15.40
N SER A 39 -11.57 0.29 14.36
CA SER A 39 -12.52 0.38 13.24
C SER A 39 -11.96 -0.18 11.94
N GLY A 40 -10.65 -0.37 11.85
CA GLY A 40 -9.95 -0.67 10.60
C GLY A 40 -10.12 0.39 9.51
N ARG A 41 -10.71 1.56 9.82
CA ARG A 41 -10.98 2.60 8.82
C ARG A 41 -9.74 3.43 8.57
N LEU A 42 -9.54 3.78 7.31
CA LEU A 42 -8.55 4.77 6.90
C LEU A 42 -8.95 6.14 7.46
N ILE A 43 -8.01 6.81 8.10
CA ILE A 43 -8.13 8.15 8.66
C ILE A 43 -7.16 9.03 7.86
N PRO A 44 -7.62 9.69 6.78
CA PRO A 44 -6.76 10.51 5.94
C PRO A 44 -6.31 11.79 6.66
N ASN A 45 -5.12 12.27 6.32
CA ASN A 45 -4.59 13.57 6.75
C ASN A 45 -4.65 14.60 5.59
N SER A 46 -4.10 15.81 5.81
CA SER A 46 -4.10 16.88 4.81
C SER A 46 -3.35 16.54 3.52
N GLU A 47 -2.24 15.80 3.64
CA GLU A 47 -1.45 15.38 2.46
C GLU A 47 -2.25 14.40 1.62
N TYR A 48 -2.98 13.47 2.25
CA TYR A 48 -3.90 12.59 1.54
C TYR A 48 -4.99 13.37 0.82
N ASP A 49 -5.57 14.39 1.44
CA ASP A 49 -6.62 15.17 0.79
C ASP A 49 -6.13 15.87 -0.49
N ALA A 50 -4.86 16.25 -0.54
CA ALA A 50 -4.20 16.84 -1.71
C ALA A 50 -3.89 15.84 -2.83
N LEU A 51 -3.87 14.54 -2.53
CA LEU A 51 -3.56 13.49 -3.52
C LEU A 51 -4.57 13.44 -4.67
N THR A 52 -4.08 13.01 -5.82
CA THR A 52 -4.92 12.67 -6.97
C THR A 52 -5.81 11.46 -6.67
N ALA A 53 -6.85 11.23 -7.49
CA ALA A 53 -7.67 10.03 -7.34
C ALA A 53 -6.86 8.72 -7.48
N LYS A 54 -5.84 8.70 -8.34
CA LYS A 54 -4.91 7.57 -8.51
C LYS A 54 -4.18 7.27 -7.20
N ASP A 55 -3.63 8.31 -6.60
CA ASP A 55 -2.76 8.16 -5.42
C ASP A 55 -3.56 7.87 -4.15
N LYS A 56 -4.76 8.44 -4.02
CA LYS A 56 -5.72 8.08 -2.96
C LYS A 56 -6.06 6.58 -2.98
N ILE A 57 -6.29 6.04 -4.17
CA ILE A 57 -6.56 4.60 -4.35
C ILE A 57 -5.33 3.78 -3.97
N LEU A 58 -4.13 4.17 -4.36
CA LEU A 58 -2.89 3.48 -3.97
C LEU A 58 -2.71 3.45 -2.45
N VAL A 59 -2.82 4.58 -1.77
CA VAL A 59 -2.71 4.65 -0.31
C VAL A 59 -3.78 3.78 0.36
N THR A 60 -4.99 3.74 -0.19
CA THR A 60 -6.07 2.88 0.31
C THR A 60 -5.71 1.39 0.20
N LEU A 61 -5.17 0.95 -0.94
CA LEU A 61 -4.76 -0.46 -1.11
C LEU A 61 -3.53 -0.82 -0.27
N VAL A 62 -2.62 0.13 -0.03
CA VAL A 62 -1.51 -0.03 0.92
C VAL A 62 -2.05 -0.20 2.36
N ALA A 63 -3.12 0.50 2.72
CA ALA A 63 -3.75 0.33 4.02
C ALA A 63 -4.35 -1.07 4.21
N GLU A 64 -4.96 -1.66 3.19
CA GLU A 64 -5.43 -3.05 3.25
C GLU A 64 -4.27 -4.05 3.34
N ARG A 65 -3.14 -3.78 2.68
CA ARG A 65 -1.92 -4.56 2.86
C ARG A 65 -1.42 -4.50 4.30
N ALA A 66 -1.49 -3.35 4.96
CA ALA A 66 -1.15 -3.20 6.38
C ALA A 66 -2.02 -4.10 7.27
N LYS A 67 -3.33 -4.14 7.00
CA LYS A 67 -4.28 -4.99 7.73
C LYS A 67 -3.99 -6.47 7.51
N LEU A 68 -3.66 -6.87 6.28
CA LEU A 68 -3.30 -8.26 5.97
C LEU A 68 -2.02 -8.68 6.71
N ILE A 69 -0.99 -7.83 6.75
CA ILE A 69 0.26 -8.10 7.48
C ILE A 69 -0.02 -8.26 8.99
N ARG A 70 -0.96 -7.46 9.53
CA ARG A 70 -1.41 -7.56 10.93
C ARG A 70 -2.44 -8.68 11.18
N GLU A 71 -2.74 -9.50 10.18
CA GLU A 71 -3.73 -10.58 10.24
C GLU A 71 -5.15 -10.08 10.62
N GLU A 72 -5.47 -8.81 10.37
CA GLU A 72 -6.79 -8.22 10.62
C GLU A 72 -7.81 -8.55 9.51
N VAL A 73 -7.31 -8.96 8.34
CA VAL A 73 -8.09 -9.39 7.17
C VAL A 73 -7.43 -10.61 6.52
N GLU A 74 -8.22 -11.44 5.84
CA GLU A 74 -7.71 -12.63 5.13
C GLU A 74 -7.14 -12.29 3.74
N SER A 75 -7.54 -11.14 3.17
CA SER A 75 -7.08 -10.65 1.86
C SER A 75 -6.96 -9.13 1.87
N ALA A 76 -5.97 -8.63 1.13
CA ALA A 76 -5.79 -7.21 0.87
C ALA A 76 -6.45 -6.74 -0.45
N SER A 77 -7.11 -7.64 -1.19
CA SER A 77 -7.82 -7.30 -2.42
C SER A 77 -9.15 -6.63 -2.12
N LEU A 78 -9.41 -5.50 -2.80
CA LEU A 78 -10.69 -4.79 -2.73
C LEU A 78 -11.35 -4.66 -4.09
N GLY A 79 -12.66 -4.85 -4.12
CA GLY A 79 -13.49 -4.50 -5.27
C GLY A 79 -13.70 -2.98 -5.42
N PRO A 80 -14.08 -2.48 -6.60
CA PRO A 80 -14.23 -1.04 -6.89
C PRO A 80 -15.13 -0.27 -5.91
N SER A 81 -16.25 -0.87 -5.47
CA SER A 81 -17.16 -0.20 -4.54
C SER A 81 -16.55 -0.09 -3.13
N ALA A 82 -15.78 -1.09 -2.69
CA ALA A 82 -15.07 -1.03 -1.42
C ALA A 82 -13.95 0.02 -1.46
N ILE A 83 -13.20 0.08 -2.57
CA ILE A 83 -12.19 1.13 -2.82
C ILE A 83 -12.84 2.52 -2.78
N SER A 84 -14.00 2.70 -3.43
CA SER A 84 -14.71 3.99 -3.41
C SER A 84 -15.08 4.42 -1.98
N ASN A 85 -15.64 3.51 -1.19
CA ASN A 85 -16.01 3.76 0.19
C ASN A 85 -14.81 4.07 1.10
N ALA A 86 -13.71 3.33 0.95
CA ALA A 86 -12.52 3.50 1.79
C ALA A 86 -11.69 4.73 1.39
N SER A 87 -11.55 5.00 0.09
CA SER A 87 -10.72 6.10 -0.43
C SER A 87 -11.42 7.45 -0.48
N GLY A 88 -12.76 7.46 -0.51
CA GLY A 88 -13.57 8.64 -0.80
C GLY A 88 -13.60 9.04 -2.28
N VAL A 89 -12.96 8.29 -3.17
CA VAL A 89 -12.99 8.53 -4.62
C VAL A 89 -14.31 8.04 -5.19
N ALA A 90 -14.94 8.82 -6.08
CA ALA A 90 -16.21 8.47 -6.69
C ALA A 90 -16.13 7.15 -7.47
N GLU A 91 -17.11 6.27 -7.34
CA GLU A 91 -17.11 4.94 -7.97
C GLU A 91 -16.94 4.98 -9.50
N GLY A 92 -17.50 6.00 -10.16
CA GLY A 92 -17.33 6.23 -11.60
C GLY A 92 -15.89 6.56 -12.00
N THR A 93 -15.08 7.06 -11.07
CA THR A 93 -13.64 7.31 -11.24
C THR A 93 -12.81 6.09 -10.83
N VAL A 94 -13.21 5.37 -9.78
CA VAL A 94 -12.44 4.21 -9.29
C VAL A 94 -12.19 3.18 -10.40
N LYS A 95 -13.23 2.74 -11.12
CA LYS A 95 -13.11 1.67 -12.14
C LYS A 95 -12.08 1.97 -13.25
N PRO A 96 -12.12 3.11 -13.94
CA PRO A 96 -11.07 3.42 -14.91
C PRO A 96 -9.71 3.60 -14.23
N THR A 97 -9.66 4.19 -13.04
CA THR A 97 -8.39 4.43 -12.35
C THR A 97 -7.67 3.16 -11.91
N VAL A 98 -8.36 2.17 -11.35
CA VAL A 98 -7.72 0.89 -10.97
C VAL A 98 -7.24 0.11 -12.19
N ARG A 99 -7.94 0.23 -13.34
CA ARG A 99 -7.47 -0.35 -14.59
C ARG A 99 -6.17 0.28 -15.06
N ASP A 100 -6.12 1.61 -15.09
CA ASP A 100 -4.88 2.33 -15.43
C ASP A 100 -3.73 1.90 -14.51
N LEU A 101 -3.96 1.85 -13.19
CA LEU A 101 -2.94 1.45 -12.22
C LEU A 101 -2.47 0.00 -12.41
N ALA A 102 -3.36 -0.89 -12.83
CA ALA A 102 -3.03 -2.28 -13.14
C ALA A 102 -2.22 -2.39 -14.44
N GLU A 103 -2.60 -1.61 -15.47
CA GLU A 103 -1.85 -1.49 -16.73
C GLU A 103 -0.45 -0.89 -16.51
N ASP A 104 -0.34 0.08 -15.61
CA ASP A 104 0.94 0.67 -15.15
C ASP A 104 1.76 -0.30 -14.28
N GLY A 105 1.20 -1.46 -13.92
CA GLY A 105 1.86 -2.51 -13.14
C GLY A 105 2.11 -2.16 -11.67
N LEU A 106 1.38 -1.17 -11.14
CA LEU A 106 1.44 -0.70 -9.75
C LEU A 106 0.57 -1.54 -8.82
N ILE A 107 -0.53 -2.09 -9.34
CA ILE A 107 -1.45 -2.95 -8.61
C ILE A 107 -1.71 -4.24 -9.39
N ARG A 108 -2.18 -5.26 -8.69
CA ARG A 108 -2.69 -6.51 -9.26
C ARG A 108 -4.20 -6.41 -9.45
N ASP A 109 -4.69 -6.97 -10.54
CA ASP A 109 -6.12 -7.20 -10.83
C ASP A 109 -6.33 -8.72 -10.82
N ASP A 110 -7.09 -9.23 -9.86
CA ASP A 110 -7.47 -10.63 -9.72
C ASP A 110 -8.99 -10.79 -9.50
N GLU A 111 -9.44 -12.05 -9.33
CA GLU A 111 -10.87 -12.35 -9.17
C GLU A 111 -11.48 -11.76 -7.89
N ASP A 112 -10.65 -11.54 -6.86
CA ASP A 112 -11.06 -10.98 -5.57
C ASP A 112 -11.01 -9.43 -5.57
N GLY A 113 -10.30 -8.84 -6.53
CA GLY A 113 -10.29 -7.42 -6.82
C GLY A 113 -8.90 -6.88 -7.06
N TYR A 114 -8.63 -5.70 -6.48
CA TYR A 114 -7.39 -4.98 -6.69
C TYR A 114 -6.55 -4.94 -5.42
N SER A 115 -5.25 -5.17 -5.54
CA SER A 115 -4.31 -5.14 -4.40
C SER A 115 -2.92 -4.64 -4.79
N VAL A 116 -2.17 -4.14 -3.80
CA VAL A 116 -0.75 -3.83 -3.95
C VAL A 116 0.06 -5.04 -3.48
N GLU A 117 0.80 -5.67 -4.38
CA GLU A 117 1.71 -6.75 -4.02
C GLU A 117 2.98 -6.20 -3.32
N PRO A 118 3.60 -6.99 -2.41
CA PRO A 118 4.87 -6.64 -1.75
C PRO A 118 5.93 -6.06 -2.67
N SER A 119 6.15 -6.74 -3.79
CA SER A 119 7.13 -6.39 -4.81
C SER A 119 6.90 -5.02 -5.45
N LYS A 120 5.68 -4.48 -5.33
CA LYS A 120 5.25 -3.20 -5.90
C LYS A 120 5.30 -2.05 -4.90
N LEU A 121 5.38 -2.32 -3.60
CA LEU A 121 5.36 -1.26 -2.57
C LEU A 121 6.44 -0.20 -2.80
N ARG A 122 7.63 -0.57 -3.29
CA ARG A 122 8.70 0.39 -3.61
C ARG A 122 8.33 1.31 -4.78
N LEU A 123 7.65 0.78 -5.80
CA LEU A 123 7.20 1.58 -6.95
C LEU A 123 6.07 2.53 -6.54
N VAL A 124 5.17 2.05 -5.69
CA VAL A 124 4.09 2.86 -5.11
C VAL A 124 4.66 4.00 -4.26
N GLU A 125 5.60 3.72 -3.35
CA GLU A 125 6.25 4.74 -2.54
C GLU A 125 6.93 5.81 -3.42
N ASN A 126 7.76 5.39 -4.37
CA ASN A 126 8.42 6.31 -5.30
C ASN A 126 7.40 7.16 -6.06
N ARG A 127 6.29 6.58 -6.53
CA ARG A 127 5.26 7.35 -7.25
C ARG A 127 4.69 8.45 -6.35
N LEU A 128 4.34 8.10 -5.12
CA LEU A 128 3.74 9.02 -4.16
C LEU A 128 4.70 10.16 -3.76
N GLU A 129 6.01 9.91 -3.75
CA GLU A 129 7.03 10.93 -3.44
C GLU A 129 7.36 11.85 -4.63
N ASN A 130 7.09 11.44 -5.87
CA ASN A 130 7.49 12.18 -7.08
C ASN A 130 6.35 12.98 -7.73
N ASP A 131 5.13 12.96 -7.17
CA ASP A 131 3.99 13.76 -7.65
C ASP A 131 3.94 15.18 -7.00
N GLU A 132 5.06 15.67 -6.43
CA GLU A 132 5.28 17.08 -6.00
C GLU A 132 5.72 18.02 -7.14
#